data_AF-A0A559K0Q2-F1
#
_entry.id   AF-A0A559K0Q2-F1
#
_cell.length_a   1.000
_cell.length_b   1.000
_cell.length_c   1.000
_cell.angle_alpha   90.00
_cell.angle_beta   90.00
_cell.angle_gamma   90.00
#
_symmetry.space_group_name_H-M   'P 1'
#
loop_
_entity.id
_entity.type
_entity.pdbx_description
1 polymer ?
#
loop_
_entity_poly.entity_id
_entity_poly.type
_entity_poly.pdbx_seq_one_letter_code
_entity_poly.pdbx_strand_id
1 'polypeptide(L)' 'MKVLTHDCEFSNAVLFGEYVMVLDAEQKTYLHGGLIRICNEEGVIVGDRYFERSRATFVVMPPPQVCGG' A
#
# COMPACT_ATOMS: atom_id res chain seq x y z
N MET A 1 -23.04 15.86 -9.23
CA MET A 1 -23.15 14.89 -8.12
C MET A 1 -22.70 13.55 -8.68
N LYS A 2 -21.52 13.06 -8.29
CA LYS A 2 -20.98 11.79 -8.80
C LYS A 2 -21.34 10.71 -7.79
N VAL A 3 -22.24 9.81 -8.17
CA VAL A 3 -22.59 8.65 -7.36
C VAL A 3 -21.44 7.67 -7.52
N LEU A 4 -20.69 7.43 -6.44
CA LEU A 4 -19.65 6.40 -6.39
C LEU A 4 -20.37 5.06 -6.27
N THR A 5 -20.43 4.32 -7.37
CA THR A 5 -20.94 2.96 -7.42
C THR A 5 -19.79 1.99 -7.18
N HIS A 6 -19.70 1.47 -5.95
CA HIS A 6 -19.24 0.14 -5.53
C HIS A 6 -18.40 0.17 -4.23
N ASP A 7 -18.72 -0.75 -3.32
CA ASP A 7 -18.03 -0.99 -2.04
C ASP A 7 -16.51 -1.25 -2.14
N CYS A 8 -15.99 -1.57 -3.34
CA CYS A 8 -14.56 -1.76 -3.58
C CYS A 8 -13.75 -0.45 -3.60
N GLU A 9 -14.36 0.70 -3.93
CA GLU A 9 -13.66 1.99 -3.90
C GLU A 9 -13.35 2.43 -2.46
N PHE A 10 -14.23 2.09 -1.51
CA PHE A 10 -14.01 2.41 -0.09
C PHE A 10 -12.94 1.52 0.56
N SER A 11 -12.87 0.24 0.20
CA SER A 11 -11.80 -0.65 0.69
C SER A 11 -10.40 -0.14 0.29
N ASN A 12 -10.29 0.44 -0.91
CA ASN A 12 -9.04 1.04 -1.38
C ASN A 12 -8.77 2.40 -0.71
N ALA A 13 -9.81 3.19 -0.41
CA ALA A 13 -9.68 4.47 0.28
C ALA A 13 -9.24 4.32 1.75
N VAL A 14 -9.65 3.25 2.42
CA VAL A 14 -9.26 2.96 3.83
C VAL A 14 -7.76 2.77 3.99
N LEU A 15 -7.05 2.33 2.95
CA LEU A 15 -5.61 2.06 3.01
C LEU A 15 -4.75 3.29 2.67
N PHE A 16 -5.35 4.39 2.20
CA PHE A 16 -4.59 5.59 1.88
C PHE A 16 -3.96 6.19 3.15
N GLY A 17 -2.66 6.45 3.11
CA GLY A 17 -1.91 6.97 4.25
C GLY A 17 -1.46 5.91 5.26
N GLU A 18 -1.84 4.64 5.09
CA GLU A 18 -1.28 3.55 5.89
C GLU A 18 0.19 3.32 5.53
N TYR A 19 1.02 3.12 6.54
CA TYR A 19 2.39 2.69 6.33
C TYR A 19 2.41 1.18 6.13
N VAL A 20 3.04 0.74 5.04
CA VAL A 20 3.14 -0.68 4.69
C VAL A 20 4.57 -1.07 4.41
N MET A 21 4.87 -2.33 4.69
CA MET A 21 6.01 -3.03 4.12
C MET A 21 5.55 -3.85 2.93
N VAL A 22 6.32 -3.74 1.84
CA VAL A 22 6.11 -4.44 0.59
C VAL A 22 7.11 -5.58 0.50
N LEU A 23 6.57 -6.79 0.33
CA LEU A 23 7.35 -8.01 0.14
C LEU A 23 7.12 -8.57 -1.26
N ASP A 24 8.12 -9.25 -1.80
CA ASP A 24 7.96 -10.06 -3.00
C ASP A 24 6.93 -11.17 -2.76
N ALA A 25 5.99 -11.37 -3.70
CA ALA A 25 4.91 -12.33 -3.50
C ALA A 25 5.39 -13.78 -3.40
N GLU A 26 6.45 -14.14 -4.12
CA GLU A 26 6.97 -15.51 -4.19
C GLU A 26 7.94 -15.80 -3.05
N GLN A 27 8.95 -14.94 -2.89
CA GLN A 27 10.06 -15.18 -1.98
C GLN A 27 9.86 -14.56 -0.59
N LYS A 28 8.82 -13.73 -0.43
CA LYS A 28 8.55 -12.94 0.80
C LYS A 28 9.74 -12.08 1.23
N THR A 29 10.60 -11.70 0.28
CA THR A 29 11.76 -10.85 0.51
C THR A 29 11.33 -9.39 0.56
N TYR A 30 11.99 -8.60 1.41
CA TYR A 30 11.70 -7.17 1.53
C TYR A 30 12.01 -6.43 0.22
N LEU A 31 11.03 -5.70 -0.29
CA LEU A 31 11.18 -4.84 -1.47
C LEU A 31 11.22 -3.36 -1.10
N HIS A 32 10.31 -2.93 -0.22
CA HIS A 32 10.15 -1.51 0.12
C HIS A 32 9.27 -1.28 1.35
N GLY A 33 9.26 -0.06 1.88
CA GLY A 33 8.36 0.35 2.94
C GLY A 33 8.03 1.84 2.84
N GLY A 34 6.77 2.20 3.08
CA GLY A 34 6.31 3.57 2.91
C GLY A 34 4.81 3.74 3.09
N LEU A 35 4.35 4.99 2.96
CA LEU A 35 2.92 5.31 2.99
C LEU A 35 2.27 4.95 1.66
N ILE A 36 1.09 4.34 1.70
CA ILE A 36 0.26 4.17 0.51
C ILE A 36 -0.24 5.54 0.05
N ARG A 37 0.07 5.89 -1.20
CA ARG A 37 -0.39 7.12 -1.85
C ARG A 37 -1.51 6.87 -2.86
N ILE A 38 -1.52 5.72 -3.51
CA ILE A 38 -2.58 5.30 -4.43
C ILE A 38 -2.78 3.81 -4.26
N CYS A 39 -4.02 3.36 -4.21
CA CYS A 39 -4.37 1.94 -4.23
C CYS A 39 -5.54 1.77 -5.19
N ASN A 40 -5.34 0.96 -6.24
CA ASN A 40 -6.41 0.60 -7.17
C ASN A 40 -6.35 -0.91 -7.48
N GLU A 41 -7.10 -1.34 -8.49
CA GLU A 41 -7.18 -2.76 -8.86
C GLU A 41 -5.90 -3.26 -9.54
N GLU A 42 -5.19 -2.38 -10.25
CA GLU A 42 -3.99 -2.71 -11.02
C GLU A 42 -2.74 -2.75 -10.12
N GLY A 43 -2.64 -1.82 -9.16
CA GLY A 43 -1.45 -1.66 -8.35
C GLY A 43 -1.58 -0.69 -7.19
N VAL A 44 -0.49 -0.59 -6.44
CA VAL A 44 -0.36 0.25 -5.25
C VAL A 44 0.89 1.11 -5.40
N ILE A 45 0.75 2.42 -5.17
CA ILE A 45 1.89 3.32 -5.02
C ILE A 45 2.21 3.44 -3.53
N VAL A 46 3.41 3.01 -3.16
CA VAL A 46 3.97 3.12 -1.80
C VAL A 46 5.14 4.09 -1.86
N GLY A 47 5.02 5.22 -1.15
CA GLY A 47 5.97 6.32 -1.28
C GLY A 47 5.96 6.89 -2.70
N ASP A 48 7.05 6.72 -3.43
CA ASP A 48 7.24 7.15 -4.82
C ASP A 48 7.29 5.96 -5.81
N ARG A 49 7.01 4.74 -5.34
CA ARG A 49 7.21 3.51 -6.12
C ARG A 49 5.91 2.76 -6.36
N TYR A 50 5.69 2.32 -7.60
CA TYR A 50 4.53 1.52 -8.01
C TYR A 50 4.81 0.02 -7.86
N PHE A 51 3.83 -0.72 -7.37
CA PHE A 51 3.86 -2.16 -7.21
C PHE A 51 2.58 -2.80 -7.75
N GLU A 52 2.73 -3.82 -8.60
CA GLU A 52 1.61 -4.65 -9.06
C GLU A 52 1.12 -5.57 -7.93
N ARG A 53 -0.19 -5.67 -7.75
CA ARG A 53 -0.78 -6.48 -6.67
C ARG A 53 -0.56 -7.98 -6.84
N SER A 54 -0.36 -8.44 -8.06
CA SER A 54 -0.08 -9.85 -8.36
C SER A 54 1.33 -10.28 -7.96
N ARG A 55 2.26 -9.34 -7.81
CA ARG A 55 3.69 -9.60 -7.59
C ARG A 55 4.20 -9.16 -6.22
N ALA A 56 3.37 -8.48 -5.45
CA ALA A 56 3.73 -7.95 -4.14
C ALA A 56 2.71 -8.32 -3.06
N THR A 57 3.21 -8.59 -1.86
CA THR A 57 2.40 -8.69 -0.64
C THR A 57 2.60 -7.42 0.18
N PHE A 58 1.51 -6.80 0.62
CA PHE A 58 1.53 -5.57 1.42
C PHE A 58 1.13 -5.88 2.86
N VAL A 59 1.99 -5.52 3.81
CA VAL A 59 1.77 -5.75 5.24
C VAL A 59 1.69 -4.39 5.94
N VAL A 60 0.52 -4.08 6.50
CA VAL A 60 0.33 -2.88 7.32
C VAL A 60 1.18 -3.00 8.57
N MET A 61 1.98 -1.97 8.85
CA MET A 61 2.85 -1.91 10.01
C MET A 61 3.00 -0.47 10.49
N PRO A 62 3.30 -0.24 11.78
CA PRO A 62 3.57 1.11 12.24
C PRO A 62 4.73 1.73 11.44
N PRO A 63 4.68 3.05 11.16
CA PRO A 63 5.81 3.76 10.59
C PRO A 63 7.07 3.50 11.44
N PRO A 64 8.27 3.45 10.83
CA PRO A 64 9.50 3.32 11.58
C PRO A 64 9.54 4.44 12.61
N GLN A 65 9.65 4.06 13.89
CA GLN A 65 9.83 5.02 14.95
C GLN A 65 11.15 5.73 14.67
N VAL A 66 11.07 7.02 14.36
CA VAL A 66 12.27 7.85 14.28
C VAL A 66 12.79 7.87 15.72
N CYS A 67 13.91 7.19 15.98
CA CYS A 67 14.66 7.41 17.20
C CYS A 67 15.15 8.86 17.14
N GLY A 68 14.39 9.78 17.74
CA GLY A 68 14.90 11.11 18.06
C GLY A 68 15.91 10.95 19.18
N GLY A 69 17.19 10.92 18.82
CA GLY A 69 18.35 10.89 19.71
C GLY A 69 19.57 11.42 18.98
#